data_AF-A0A7C8D2S5-F1
#
_entry.id   AF-A0A7C8D2S5-F1
#
_cell.length_a   1.000
_cell.length_b   1.000
_cell.length_c   1.000
_cell.angle_alpha   90.00
_cell.angle_beta   90.00
_cell.angle_gamma   90.00
#
_symmetry.space_group_name_H-M   'P 1'
#
loop_
_entity.id
_entity.type
_entity.pdbx_description
1 polymer ?
#
loop_
_entity_poly.entity_id
_entity_poly.type
_entity_poly.pdbx_seq_one_letter_code
_entity_poly.pdbx_strand_id
1 'polypeptide(L)' 'MPDVSLTPSIRVRRTPFSRRVEQAGVKAYSVYNHMLLPQVF' A
#
# COMPACT_ATOMS: atom_id res chain seq x y z
N MET A 1 -18.49 10.81 -0.97
CA MET A 1 -17.30 10.31 -1.70
C MET A 1 -17.01 8.93 -1.15
N PRO A 2 -16.92 7.86 -1.96
CA PRO A 2 -16.69 6.53 -1.41
C PRO A 2 -15.25 6.47 -0.87
N ASP A 3 -15.08 5.90 0.32
CA ASP A 3 -13.76 5.54 0.83
C ASP A 3 -13.17 4.47 -0.09
N VAL A 4 -12.07 4.80 -0.77
CA VAL A 4 -11.38 3.85 -1.66
C VAL A 4 -10.60 2.88 -0.78
N SER A 5 -11.25 1.77 -0.42
CA SER A 5 -10.62 0.69 0.32
C SER A 5 -9.79 -0.20 -0.61
N LEU A 6 -8.47 -0.27 -0.42
CA LEU A 6 -7.61 -1.22 -1.13
C LEU A 6 -7.80 -2.64 -0.58
N THR A 7 -8.34 -3.54 -1.39
CA THR A 7 -8.42 -4.96 -1.03
C THR A 7 -7.08 -5.66 -1.31
N PRO A 8 -6.42 -6.25 -0.30
CA PRO A 8 -5.20 -7.02 -0.53
C PRO A 8 -5.51 -8.30 -1.32
N SER A 9 -4.72 -8.58 -2.36
CA SER A 9 -4.85 -9.77 -3.21
C SER A 9 -3.47 -10.33 -3.53
N ILE A 10 -3.37 -11.63 -3.82
CA ILE A 10 -2.11 -12.30 -4.24
C ILE A 10 -1.48 -11.61 -5.46
N ARG A 11 -2.32 -10.97 -6.29
CA ARG A 11 -1.89 -10.21 -7.46
C ARG A 11 -1.13 -8.92 -7.10
N VAL A 12 -1.36 -8.36 -5.91
CA VAL A 12 -0.71 -7.14 -5.43
C VAL A 12 0.38 -7.55 -4.44
N ARG A 13 1.63 -7.48 -4.90
CA ARG A 13 2.79 -7.92 -4.12
C ARG A 13 3.22 -6.86 -3.11
N ARG A 14 3.55 -7.33 -1.91
CA ARG A 14 4.22 -6.52 -0.88
C ARG A 14 5.70 -6.40 -1.19
N THR A 15 6.30 -5.36 -0.63
CA THR A 15 7.73 -5.08 -0.77
C THR A 15 8.41 -5.42 0.55
N PRO A 16 9.73 -5.70 0.56
CA PRO A 16 10.47 -5.87 1.81
C PRO A 16 10.37 -4.65 2.75
N PHE A 17 10.01 -3.48 2.20
CA PHE A 17 9.84 -2.24 2.93
C PHE A 17 8.42 -2.02 3.46
N SER A 18 7.44 -2.85 3.08
CA SER A 18 6.04 -2.69 3.50
C SER A 18 5.91 -2.58 5.03
N ARG A 19 6.63 -3.42 5.79
CA ARG A 19 6.62 -3.37 7.26
C ARG A 19 7.19 -2.08 7.85
N ARG A 20 8.28 -1.57 7.27
CA ARG A 20 8.93 -0.32 7.72
C ARG A 20 8.06 0.89 7.43
N VAL A 21 7.40 0.87 6.29
CA VAL A 21 6.50 1.92 5.82
C VAL A 21 5.20 1.95 6.64
N GLU A 22 4.64 0.79 6.99
CA GLU A 22 3.52 0.69 7.94
C GLU A 22 3.88 1.28 9.30
N GLN A 23 5.07 0.97 9.82
CA GLN A 23 5.57 1.52 11.09
C GLN A 23 5.86 3.02 11.03
N ALA A 24 6.21 3.55 9.85
CA ALA A 24 6.41 4.98 9.63
C ALA A 24 5.09 5.78 9.56
N GLY A 25 3.93 5.12 9.67
CA GLY A 25 2.63 5.77 9.78
C GLY A 25 1.90 5.98 8.45
N VAL A 26 2.21 5.18 7.43
CA VAL A 26 1.59 5.36 6.10
C VAL A 26 0.06 5.31 6.15
N LYS A 27 -0.56 6.29 5.50
CA LYS A 27 -2.02 6.50 5.47
C LYS A 27 -2.66 6.02 4.17
N ALA A 28 -1.90 5.99 3.08
CA ALA A 28 -2.42 5.59 1.78
C ALA A 28 -1.36 4.85 0.94
N TYR A 29 -1.84 3.82 0.25
CA TYR A 29 -1.08 3.05 -0.72
C TYR A 29 -1.63 3.28 -2.13
N SER A 30 -0.76 3.33 -3.12
CA SER A 30 -1.10 3.18 -4.52
C SER A 30 -0.57 1.85 -5.04
N VAL A 31 -1.24 1.29 -6.05
CA VAL A 31 -0.75 0.10 -6.75
C VAL A 31 -0.06 0.55 -8.02
N TYR A 32 1.23 0.26 -8.14
CA TYR A 32 2.01 0.52 -9.35
C TYR A 32 2.68 -0.78 -9.79
N ASN A 33 2.52 -1.17 -11.05
CA ASN A 33 3.07 -2.43 -11.57
C ASN A 33 2.85 -3.64 -10.64
N HIS A 34 1.63 -3.76 -10.11
CA HIS A 34 1.24 -4.81 -9.17
C HIS A 34 1.98 -4.81 -7.82
N MET A 35 2.56 -3.67 -7.40
CA MET A 35 3.32 -3.50 -6.16
C MET A 35 2.72 -2.36 -5.34
N LEU A 36 2.68 -2.52 -4.01
CA LEU A 36 2.24 -1.46 -3.11
C LEU A 36 3.32 -0.40 -2.98
N LEU A 37 2.99 0.82 -3.42
CA LEU A 37 3.80 2.01 -3.21
C LEU A 37 3.14 2.91 -2.16
N PRO A 38 3.87 3.31 -1.12
CA PRO A 38 3.37 4.30 -0.17
C PRO A 38 3.35 5.69 -0.79
N GLN A 39 2.21 6.39 -0.67
CA GLN A 39 2.08 7.74 -1.21
C GLN A 39 1.92 8.80 -0.12
N VAL A 40 1.30 8.46 1.01
CA VAL A 40 1.01 9.43 2.09
C VAL A 40 1.50 8.85 3.41
N PHE A 41 2.40 9.57 4.09
CA PHE A 41 2.92 9.28 5.43
C PHE A 41 2.14 10.05 6.52
#